data_AF-A0A818IB47-F1
#
_entry.id   AF-A0A818IB47-F1
#
_cell.length_a   1.000
_cell.length_b   1.000
_cell.length_c   1.000
_cell.angle_alpha   90.00
_cell.angle_beta   90.00
_cell.angle_gamma   90.00
#
_symmetry.space_group_name_H-M   'P 1'
#
loop_
_entity.id
_entity.type
_entity.pdbx_description
1 polymer ?
#
loop_
_entity_poly.entity_id
_entity_poly.type
_entity_poly.pdbx_seq_one_letter_code
_entity_poly.pdbx_strand_id
1 'polypeptide(L)'
;METPKIVFLWSHVRSVSTAFERAFIQREDYVTFHEPFGEPSYFGPERIYSYYDNELSEHAEYLNVTFSQMIEQILKPTTSEEKKNVFVKDMARHVVRPDYKSHRENPTVLPIEFLKRCKHTFILRTPRKSVPSLYRAYVRNNLKFIHDDIGYPELQALFEFLTELTGTPPALVEAGDLVEKPEAIMRMYCESGIGDRFEAQMLEWKAERVEAFDKWSGWHDMAQYSTGFNQCQRATDNNDELILPDDVQEVIEKSMPIYEKLREFKLRV
;
A
#
# COMPACT_ATOMS: atom_id res chain seq x y z
N MET A 1 13.20 16.56 -22.48
CA MET A 1 13.31 16.02 -21.10
C MET A 1 12.12 15.11 -20.90
N GLU A 2 12.34 13.90 -20.40
CA GLU A 2 11.27 12.94 -20.14
C GLU A 2 10.34 13.47 -19.04
N THR A 3 9.04 13.23 -19.16
CA THR A 3 8.06 13.66 -18.15
C THR A 3 8.25 12.84 -16.88
N PRO A 4 8.37 13.44 -15.67
CA PRO A 4 8.62 12.70 -14.44
C PRO A 4 7.51 11.69 -14.15
N LYS A 5 7.91 10.51 -13.68
CA LYS A 5 7.00 9.40 -13.37
C LYS A 5 6.29 9.65 -12.04
N ILE A 6 5.05 9.19 -11.94
CA ILE A 6 4.32 9.07 -10.67
C ILE A 6 3.94 7.61 -10.56
N VAL A 7 4.60 6.89 -9.67
CA VAL A 7 4.47 5.45 -9.50
C VAL A 7 3.70 5.19 -8.21
N PHE A 8 2.56 4.53 -8.32
CA PHE A 8 1.80 4.05 -7.17
C PHE A 8 2.11 2.59 -6.88
N LEU A 9 2.36 2.27 -5.62
CA LEU A 9 2.30 0.94 -5.06
C LEU A 9 1.03 0.81 -4.23
N TRP A 10 0.01 0.19 -4.80
CA TRP A 10 -1.23 -0.14 -4.12
C TRP A 10 -1.09 -1.42 -3.33
N SER A 11 -1.64 -1.42 -2.13
CA SER A 11 -1.53 -2.55 -1.22
C SER A 11 -2.83 -2.84 -0.47
N HIS A 12 -2.95 -4.07 0.00
CA HIS A 12 -3.81 -4.41 1.12
C HIS A 12 -2.99 -4.32 2.43
N VAL A 13 -3.64 -4.37 3.60
CA VAL A 13 -2.95 -4.20 4.88
C VAL A 13 -2.06 -5.40 5.19
N ARG A 14 -0.88 -5.14 5.78
CA ARG A 14 0.14 -6.14 6.16
C ARG A 14 0.78 -6.93 5.01
N SER A 15 0.93 -6.30 3.85
CA SER A 15 1.47 -6.87 2.62
C SER A 15 2.98 -6.69 2.40
N VAL A 16 3.75 -6.21 3.39
CA VAL A 16 5.18 -5.83 3.25
C VAL A 16 5.38 -4.53 2.45
N SER A 17 4.29 -3.82 2.11
CA SER A 17 4.34 -2.58 1.32
C SER A 17 5.16 -1.44 1.93
N THR A 18 5.21 -1.27 3.25
CA THR A 18 6.06 -0.26 3.91
C THR A 18 7.56 -0.58 3.75
N ALA A 19 7.94 -1.87 3.73
CA ALA A 19 9.33 -2.24 3.42
C ALA A 19 9.66 -2.04 1.94
N PHE A 20 8.68 -2.20 1.05
CA PHE A 20 8.83 -1.83 -0.35
C PHE A 20 9.06 -0.33 -0.51
N GLU A 21 8.31 0.49 0.23
CA GLU A 21 8.50 1.94 0.25
C GLU A 21 9.91 2.34 0.69
N ARG A 22 10.49 1.64 1.68
CA ARG A 22 11.89 1.86 2.11
C ARG A 22 12.87 1.78 0.94
N ALA A 23 12.63 0.90 -0.03
CA ALA A 23 13.45 0.77 -1.23
C ALA A 23 13.48 2.05 -2.10
N PHE A 24 12.35 2.75 -2.17
CA PHE A 24 12.22 4.02 -2.90
C PHE A 24 12.68 5.21 -2.08
N ILE A 25 12.59 5.16 -0.75
CA ILE A 25 13.19 6.17 0.14
C ILE A 25 14.71 6.25 -0.05
N GLN A 26 15.36 5.14 -0.43
CA GLN A 26 16.82 5.14 -0.70
C GLN A 26 17.20 5.87 -2.00
N ARG A 27 16.24 6.33 -2.79
CA ARG A 27 16.49 6.94 -4.10
C ARG A 27 16.33 8.44 -4.11
N GLU A 28 17.43 9.15 -4.37
CA GLU A 28 17.47 10.61 -4.39
C GLU A 28 16.64 11.24 -5.52
N ASP A 29 16.39 10.50 -6.61
CA ASP A 29 15.61 10.96 -7.75
C ASP A 29 14.10 10.75 -7.60
N TYR A 30 13.66 10.21 -6.46
CA TYR A 30 12.25 10.04 -6.09
C TYR A 30 11.90 10.90 -4.87
N VAL A 31 10.70 11.49 -4.89
CA VAL A 31 9.99 11.94 -3.69
C VAL A 31 9.00 10.85 -3.31
N THR A 32 9.04 10.40 -2.06
CA THR A 32 8.20 9.30 -1.58
C THR A 32 7.07 9.82 -0.68
N PHE A 33 5.85 9.33 -0.91
CA PHE A 33 4.67 9.63 -0.09
C PHE A 33 4.18 8.35 0.60
N HIS A 34 4.01 8.45 1.93
CA HIS A 34 3.52 7.39 2.79
C HIS A 34 2.01 7.54 3.02
N GLU A 35 1.22 6.74 2.32
CA GLU A 35 -0.24 6.63 2.47
C GLU A 35 -0.98 7.98 2.51
N PRO A 36 -0.71 8.90 1.56
CA PRO A 36 -1.27 10.25 1.57
C PRO A 36 -2.81 10.28 1.53
N PHE A 37 -3.46 9.20 1.09
CA PHE A 37 -4.92 9.15 1.03
C PHE A 37 -5.57 8.60 2.30
N GLY A 38 -4.79 8.17 3.30
CA GLY A 38 -5.32 7.68 4.57
C GLY A 38 -6.11 8.74 5.33
N GLU A 39 -5.55 9.93 5.55
CA GLU A 39 -6.19 11.03 6.28
C GLU A 39 -7.52 11.47 5.65
N PRO A 40 -7.59 11.82 4.35
CA PRO A 40 -8.86 12.22 3.76
C PRO A 40 -9.86 11.06 3.75
N SER A 41 -9.41 9.79 3.75
CA SER A 41 -10.31 8.63 3.76
C SER A 41 -10.94 8.31 5.12
N TYR A 42 -10.25 8.64 6.23
CA TYR A 42 -10.69 8.34 7.60
C TYR A 42 -11.23 9.55 8.35
N PHE A 43 -10.62 10.72 8.17
CA PHE A 43 -10.83 11.89 9.03
C PHE A 43 -11.29 13.13 8.26
N GLY A 44 -10.94 13.21 6.97
CA GLY A 44 -11.27 14.35 6.13
C GLY A 44 -12.78 14.55 5.91
N PRO A 45 -13.16 15.68 5.29
CA PRO A 45 -14.56 15.97 5.00
C PRO A 45 -15.14 15.08 3.88
N GLU A 46 -14.25 14.43 3.11
CA GLU A 46 -14.56 13.52 2.00
C GLU A 46 -14.41 12.03 2.40
N ARG A 47 -14.28 11.74 3.71
CA ARG A 47 -14.02 10.39 4.23
C ARG A 47 -15.04 9.38 3.73
N ILE A 48 -14.53 8.20 3.40
CA ILE A 48 -15.32 7.09 2.85
C ILE A 48 -15.59 5.99 3.89
N TYR A 49 -14.95 6.07 5.05
CA TYR A 49 -15.24 5.21 6.19
C TYR A 49 -15.75 6.02 7.37
N SER A 50 -16.69 5.43 8.12
CA SER A 50 -17.27 6.04 9.33
C SER A 50 -16.79 5.38 10.62
N TYR A 51 -15.77 4.52 10.57
CA TYR A 51 -15.29 3.78 11.75
C TYR A 51 -14.80 4.71 12.86
N TYR A 52 -14.19 5.84 12.48
CA TYR A 52 -13.58 6.82 13.38
C TYR A 52 -14.45 8.07 13.58
N ASP A 53 -15.73 8.05 13.19
CA ASP A 53 -16.62 9.22 13.29
C ASP A 53 -16.76 9.73 14.73
N ASN A 54 -16.67 8.82 15.71
CA ASN A 54 -16.71 9.17 17.13
C ASN A 54 -15.35 9.63 17.70
N GLU A 55 -14.28 9.49 16.92
CA GLU A 55 -12.89 9.75 17.32
C GLU A 55 -12.29 10.94 16.53
N LEU A 56 -13.09 11.61 15.67
CA LEU A 56 -12.66 12.73 14.83
C LEU A 56 -12.00 13.88 15.62
N SER A 57 -12.43 14.13 16.85
CA SER A 57 -11.83 15.17 17.70
C SER A 57 -10.38 14.88 18.09
N GLU A 58 -9.98 13.60 18.12
CA GLU A 58 -8.61 13.17 18.41
C GLU A 58 -7.67 13.35 17.20
N HIS A 59 -8.24 13.66 16.03
CA HIS A 59 -7.57 13.82 14.73
C HIS A 59 -7.92 15.18 14.10
N ALA A 60 -8.05 16.22 14.93
CA ALA A 60 -8.52 17.54 14.51
C ALA A 60 -7.67 18.18 13.39
N GLU A 61 -6.38 17.86 13.34
CA GLU A 61 -5.43 18.31 12.32
C GLU A 61 -5.77 17.81 10.91
N TYR A 62 -6.53 16.71 10.79
CA TYR A 62 -6.85 16.06 9.52
C TYR A 62 -8.27 16.38 9.01
N LEU A 63 -9.10 17.08 9.80
CA LEU A 63 -10.51 17.32 9.47
C LEU A 63 -10.75 18.14 8.20
N ASN A 64 -9.74 18.89 7.75
CA ASN A 64 -9.81 19.71 6.54
C ASN A 64 -8.94 19.17 5.40
N VAL A 65 -8.35 17.98 5.56
CA VAL A 65 -7.50 17.34 4.55
C VAL A 65 -8.39 16.67 3.50
N THR A 66 -8.18 17.01 2.23
CA THR A 66 -8.96 16.50 1.09
C THR A 66 -8.13 15.65 0.14
N PHE A 67 -8.78 14.78 -0.64
CA PHE A 67 -8.10 14.02 -1.70
C PHE A 67 -7.45 14.94 -2.73
N SER A 68 -8.12 16.06 -3.06
CA SER A 68 -7.61 17.04 -4.02
C SER A 68 -6.31 17.69 -3.56
N GLN A 69 -6.21 18.07 -2.27
CA GLN A 69 -4.98 18.61 -1.70
C GLN A 69 -3.83 17.59 -1.77
N MET A 70 -4.11 16.31 -1.50
CA MET A 70 -3.09 15.25 -1.58
C MET A 70 -2.63 15.01 -3.01
N ILE A 71 -3.54 15.06 -3.99
CA ILE A 71 -3.20 14.99 -5.42
C ILE A 71 -2.27 16.16 -5.81
N GLU A 72 -2.57 17.38 -5.38
CA GLU A 72 -1.71 18.54 -5.66
C GLU A 72 -0.30 18.37 -5.08
N GLN A 73 -0.20 17.86 -3.84
CA GLN A 73 1.08 17.56 -3.22
C GLN A 73 1.87 16.49 -3.97
N ILE A 74 1.21 15.43 -4.45
CA ILE A 74 1.83 14.36 -5.25
C ILE A 74 2.30 14.89 -6.61
N LEU A 75 1.58 15.83 -7.22
CA LEU A 75 1.95 16.39 -8.53
C LEU A 75 3.11 17.39 -8.43
N LYS A 76 3.22 18.13 -7.32
CA LYS A 76 4.17 19.24 -7.13
C LYS A 76 5.64 18.89 -7.44
N PRO A 77 6.21 17.75 -7.02
CA PRO A 77 7.59 17.40 -7.37
C PRO A 77 7.83 17.23 -8.88
N THR A 78 6.80 16.84 -9.63
CA THR A 78 6.92 16.62 -11.09
C THR A 78 6.97 17.93 -11.88
N THR A 79 6.56 19.04 -11.26
CA THR A 79 6.55 20.39 -11.83
C THR A 79 7.61 21.30 -11.22
N SER A 80 8.43 20.81 -10.29
CA SER A 80 9.53 21.58 -9.70
C SER A 80 10.68 21.79 -10.70
N GLU A 81 11.65 22.63 -10.36
CA GLU A 81 12.84 22.84 -11.20
C GLU A 81 13.66 21.54 -11.38
N GLU A 82 13.77 20.73 -10.33
CA GLU A 82 14.45 19.43 -10.34
C GLU A 82 13.66 18.33 -11.06
N LYS A 83 12.33 18.48 -11.19
CA LYS A 83 11.43 17.52 -11.86
C LYS A 83 11.60 16.07 -11.36
N LYS A 84 11.57 15.88 -10.05
CA LYS A 84 11.74 14.55 -9.44
C LYS A 84 10.60 13.60 -9.82
N ASN A 85 10.93 12.32 -9.90
CA ASN A 85 9.93 11.26 -9.94
C ASN A 85 9.22 11.17 -8.58
N VAL A 86 8.05 10.56 -8.56
CA VAL A 86 7.25 10.39 -7.34
C VAL A 86 6.90 8.93 -7.15
N PHE A 87 7.09 8.44 -5.94
CA PHE A 87 6.66 7.12 -5.51
C PHE A 87 5.62 7.29 -4.41
N VAL A 88 4.46 6.67 -4.57
CA VAL A 88 3.38 6.74 -3.59
C VAL A 88 3.05 5.33 -3.17
N LYS A 89 3.27 5.03 -1.89
CA LYS A 89 2.76 3.81 -1.29
C LYS A 89 1.41 4.13 -0.68
N ASP A 90 0.37 3.41 -1.07
CA ASP A 90 -0.95 3.61 -0.48
C ASP A 90 -1.74 2.30 -0.43
N MET A 91 -2.86 2.29 0.28
CA MET A 91 -3.76 1.15 0.37
C MET A 91 -4.94 1.36 -0.55
N ALA A 92 -5.34 0.32 -1.28
CA ALA A 92 -6.47 0.43 -2.20
C ALA A 92 -7.75 0.87 -1.48
N ARG A 93 -7.92 0.43 -0.23
CA ARG A 93 -9.05 0.80 0.62
C ARG A 93 -9.16 2.30 0.88
N HIS A 94 -8.06 3.07 0.89
CA HIS A 94 -8.13 4.51 1.14
C HIS A 94 -8.81 5.27 -0.01
N VAL A 95 -8.94 4.66 -1.19
CA VAL A 95 -9.45 5.33 -2.38
C VAL A 95 -10.66 4.64 -3.02
N VAL A 96 -10.83 3.33 -2.82
CA VAL A 96 -11.99 2.58 -3.33
C VAL A 96 -13.18 2.78 -2.42
N ARG A 97 -14.31 3.21 -2.99
CA ARG A 97 -15.54 3.49 -2.24
C ARG A 97 -16.10 2.19 -1.63
N PRO A 98 -16.66 2.18 -0.40
CA PRO A 98 -17.30 0.99 0.14
C PRO A 98 -18.45 0.47 -0.73
N ASP A 99 -19.16 1.36 -1.40
CA ASP A 99 -20.24 1.06 -2.34
C ASP A 99 -19.77 0.98 -3.80
N TYR A 100 -18.47 0.72 -4.06
CA TYR A 100 -17.87 0.74 -5.41
C TYR A 100 -18.62 -0.05 -6.48
N LYS A 101 -19.36 -1.09 -6.10
CA LYS A 101 -20.21 -1.87 -7.02
C LYS A 101 -21.32 -1.04 -7.68
N SER A 102 -21.71 0.07 -7.06
CA SER A 102 -22.65 1.06 -7.58
C SER A 102 -21.97 2.12 -8.47
N HIS A 103 -20.64 2.21 -8.47
CA HIS A 103 -19.85 3.22 -9.18
C HIS A 103 -19.02 2.58 -10.31
N ARG A 104 -19.71 2.00 -11.31
CA ARG A 104 -19.04 1.25 -12.38
C ARG A 104 -18.08 2.08 -13.23
N GLU A 105 -18.35 3.36 -13.42
CA GLU A 105 -17.49 4.24 -14.24
C GLU A 105 -16.18 4.61 -13.54
N ASN A 106 -16.21 4.73 -12.21
CA ASN A 106 -15.05 4.98 -11.38
C ASN A 106 -15.32 4.49 -9.95
N PRO A 107 -14.79 3.32 -9.54
CA PRO A 107 -15.00 2.78 -8.20
C PRO A 107 -14.26 3.57 -7.13
N THR A 108 -13.45 4.57 -7.50
CA THR A 108 -12.60 5.34 -6.60
C THR A 108 -13.14 6.76 -6.33
N VAL A 109 -12.56 7.41 -5.33
CA VAL A 109 -12.72 8.85 -5.07
C VAL A 109 -11.77 9.72 -5.88
N LEU A 110 -10.81 9.13 -6.61
CA LEU A 110 -9.80 9.86 -7.35
C LEU A 110 -10.27 10.20 -8.77
N PRO A 111 -9.93 11.39 -9.32
CA PRO A 111 -10.26 11.73 -10.70
C PRO A 111 -9.60 10.79 -11.72
N ILE A 112 -10.36 10.37 -12.75
CA ILE A 112 -9.87 9.46 -13.81
C ILE A 112 -8.60 10.01 -14.49
N GLU A 113 -8.55 11.31 -14.76
CA GLU A 113 -7.40 11.92 -15.44
C GLU A 113 -6.13 11.90 -14.58
N PHE A 114 -6.27 11.97 -13.25
CA PHE A 114 -5.15 11.77 -12.34
C PHE A 114 -4.66 10.32 -12.36
N LEU A 115 -5.58 9.35 -12.34
CA LEU A 115 -5.23 7.93 -12.44
C LEU A 115 -4.50 7.62 -13.77
N LYS A 116 -5.00 8.11 -14.91
CA LYS A 116 -4.34 7.96 -16.22
C LYS A 116 -2.94 8.57 -16.28
N ARG A 117 -2.67 9.63 -15.50
CA ARG A 117 -1.36 10.27 -15.39
C ARG A 117 -0.34 9.41 -14.63
N CYS A 118 -0.80 8.45 -13.83
CA CYS A 118 0.03 7.65 -12.95
C CYS A 118 0.37 6.29 -13.56
N LYS A 119 1.52 5.74 -13.15
CA LYS A 119 1.88 4.34 -13.33
C LYS A 119 1.45 3.59 -12.08
N HIS A 120 0.67 2.53 -12.25
CA HIS A 120 0.16 1.75 -11.13
C HIS A 120 0.86 0.41 -11.01
N THR A 121 1.11 0.01 -9.78
CA THR A 121 1.66 -1.28 -9.40
C THR A 121 1.01 -1.74 -8.10
N PHE A 122 1.13 -3.03 -7.80
CA PHE A 122 0.45 -3.68 -6.69
C PHE A 122 1.41 -4.57 -5.93
N ILE A 123 1.16 -4.74 -4.64
CA ILE A 123 1.78 -5.78 -3.83
C ILE A 123 0.73 -6.62 -3.11
N LEU A 124 0.91 -7.93 -3.18
CA LEU A 124 -0.01 -8.94 -2.67
C LEU A 124 0.74 -9.88 -1.73
N ARG A 125 0.11 -10.24 -0.63
CA ARG A 125 0.60 -11.27 0.29
C ARG A 125 -0.52 -12.27 0.56
N THR A 126 -0.21 -13.51 0.87
CA THR A 126 -1.26 -14.50 1.19
C THR A 126 -2.09 -14.10 2.43
N PRO A 127 -3.43 -14.21 2.41
CA PRO A 127 -4.29 -13.95 3.57
C PRO A 127 -3.86 -14.71 4.82
N ARG A 128 -3.33 -15.94 4.67
CA ARG A 128 -2.80 -16.76 5.76
C ARG A 128 -1.62 -16.13 6.51
N LYS A 129 -0.92 -15.16 5.90
CA LYS A 129 0.15 -14.38 6.55
C LYS A 129 -0.33 -12.98 6.95
N SER A 130 -1.15 -12.35 6.10
CA SER A 130 -1.59 -10.97 6.29
C SER A 130 -2.59 -10.81 7.43
N VAL A 131 -3.62 -11.67 7.48
CA VAL A 131 -4.70 -11.57 8.49
C VAL A 131 -4.19 -11.83 9.90
N PRO A 132 -3.39 -12.89 10.18
CA PRO A 132 -2.86 -13.09 11.53
C PRO A 132 -1.92 -11.95 11.94
N SER A 133 -1.13 -11.41 11.00
CA SER A 133 -0.31 -10.24 11.27
C SER A 133 -1.14 -9.00 11.58
N LEU A 134 -2.29 -8.83 10.93
CA LEU A 134 -3.20 -7.71 11.17
C LEU A 134 -3.83 -7.84 12.55
N TYR A 135 -4.39 -9.01 12.85
CA TYR A 135 -4.99 -9.32 14.13
C TYR A 135 -4.02 -9.09 15.30
N ARG A 136 -2.75 -9.55 15.18
CA ARG A 136 -1.71 -9.25 16.17
C ARG A 136 -1.49 -7.75 16.38
N ALA A 137 -1.54 -6.95 15.32
CA ALA A 137 -1.36 -5.50 15.43
C ALA A 137 -2.53 -4.86 16.21
N TYR A 138 -3.77 -5.27 15.95
CA TYR A 138 -4.93 -4.83 16.74
C TYR A 138 -4.81 -5.19 18.22
N VAL A 139 -4.49 -6.46 18.52
CA VAL A 139 -4.33 -6.95 19.89
C VAL A 139 -3.23 -6.19 20.63
N ARG A 140 -2.07 -5.97 20.00
CA ARG A 140 -0.95 -5.23 20.60
C ARG A 140 -1.28 -3.78 20.91
N ASN A 141 -2.11 -3.15 20.08
CA ASN A 141 -2.55 -1.77 20.28
C ASN A 141 -3.84 -1.66 21.12
N ASN A 142 -4.33 -2.77 21.69
CA ASN A 142 -5.57 -2.82 22.47
C ASN A 142 -6.80 -2.28 21.71
N LEU A 143 -6.86 -2.56 20.41
CA LEU A 143 -7.93 -2.12 19.51
C LEU A 143 -8.89 -3.27 19.18
N LYS A 144 -10.15 -2.94 18.92
CA LYS A 144 -11.13 -3.89 18.39
C LYS A 144 -10.80 -4.23 16.94
N PHE A 145 -10.71 -5.51 16.61
CA PHE A 145 -10.44 -5.96 15.25
C PHE A 145 -11.56 -5.55 14.29
N ILE A 146 -11.18 -4.96 13.15
CA ILE A 146 -12.10 -4.60 12.07
C ILE A 146 -11.81 -5.55 10.90
N HIS A 147 -12.80 -6.37 10.54
CA HIS A 147 -12.62 -7.43 9.54
C HIS A 147 -12.28 -6.86 8.15
N ASP A 148 -12.95 -5.78 7.77
CA ASP A 148 -12.83 -5.14 6.45
C ASP A 148 -11.48 -4.42 6.28
N ASP A 149 -10.75 -4.17 7.37
CA ASP A 149 -9.45 -3.49 7.30
C ASP A 149 -8.43 -4.28 6.50
N ILE A 150 -8.59 -5.59 6.31
CA ILE A 150 -7.65 -6.37 5.50
C ILE A 150 -7.55 -5.86 4.04
N GLY A 151 -8.66 -5.42 3.44
CA GLY A 151 -8.67 -4.69 2.16
C GLY A 151 -8.50 -5.49 0.86
N TYR A 152 -8.72 -6.82 0.84
CA TYR A 152 -8.63 -7.61 -0.41
C TYR A 152 -9.71 -7.24 -1.45
N PRO A 153 -10.99 -7.05 -1.09
CA PRO A 153 -12.03 -6.65 -2.05
C PRO A 153 -11.71 -5.34 -2.77
N GLU A 154 -11.22 -4.34 -2.04
CA GLU A 154 -10.82 -3.04 -2.57
C GLU A 154 -9.57 -3.16 -3.45
N LEU A 155 -8.60 -3.99 -3.05
CA LEU A 155 -7.42 -4.26 -3.86
C LEU A 155 -7.80 -4.87 -5.22
N GLN A 156 -8.72 -5.84 -5.21
CA GLN A 156 -9.23 -6.47 -6.43
C GLN A 156 -9.97 -5.46 -7.31
N ALA A 157 -10.90 -4.70 -6.71
CA ALA A 157 -11.70 -3.72 -7.44
C ALA A 157 -10.80 -2.68 -8.12
N LEU A 158 -9.78 -2.19 -7.42
CA LEU A 158 -8.83 -1.24 -7.97
C LEU A 158 -7.97 -1.86 -9.07
N PHE A 159 -7.49 -3.09 -8.88
CA PHE A 159 -6.68 -3.80 -9.88
C PHE A 159 -7.45 -4.02 -11.18
N GLU A 160 -8.69 -4.52 -11.09
CA GLU A 160 -9.56 -4.77 -12.24
C GLU A 160 -9.88 -3.46 -12.97
N PHE A 161 -10.28 -2.41 -12.22
CA PHE A 161 -10.56 -1.10 -12.80
C PHE A 161 -9.36 -0.49 -13.50
N LEU A 162 -8.18 -0.51 -12.88
CA LEU A 162 -6.97 0.06 -13.49
C LEU A 162 -6.48 -0.78 -14.68
N THR A 163 -6.74 -2.10 -14.68
CA THR A 163 -6.49 -2.96 -15.84
C THR A 163 -7.36 -2.52 -17.03
N GLU A 164 -8.64 -2.29 -16.80
CA GLU A 164 -9.56 -1.80 -17.84
C GLU A 164 -9.19 -0.39 -18.30
N LEU A 165 -8.92 0.52 -17.36
CA LEU A 165 -8.60 1.92 -17.64
C LEU A 165 -7.32 2.09 -18.47
N THR A 166 -6.32 1.26 -18.22
CA THR A 166 -5.01 1.34 -18.91
C THR A 166 -4.86 0.34 -20.05
N GLY A 167 -5.80 -0.59 -20.20
CA GLY A 167 -5.79 -1.65 -21.22
C GLY A 167 -4.78 -2.78 -20.97
N THR A 168 -3.99 -2.71 -19.89
CA THR A 168 -3.01 -3.75 -19.52
C THR A 168 -2.99 -3.96 -18.01
N PRO A 169 -2.86 -5.21 -17.53
CA PRO A 169 -2.75 -5.46 -16.09
C PRO A 169 -1.56 -4.72 -15.47
N PRO A 170 -1.76 -3.95 -14.38
CA PRO A 170 -0.67 -3.35 -13.61
C PRO A 170 0.31 -4.40 -13.09
N ALA A 171 1.58 -4.02 -12.91
CA ALA A 171 2.58 -4.91 -12.35
C ALA A 171 2.21 -5.31 -10.91
N LEU A 172 2.28 -6.60 -10.59
CA LEU A 172 1.92 -7.12 -9.28
C LEU A 172 3.09 -7.90 -8.67
N VAL A 173 3.51 -7.51 -7.47
CA VAL A 173 4.58 -8.16 -6.70
C VAL A 173 3.95 -9.07 -5.65
N GLU A 174 4.40 -10.32 -5.57
CA GLU A 174 4.07 -11.19 -4.44
C GLU A 174 5.10 -10.99 -3.32
N ALA A 175 4.63 -10.68 -2.12
CA ALA A 175 5.46 -10.27 -1.00
C ALA A 175 6.36 -11.39 -0.47
N GLY A 176 5.95 -12.65 -0.60
CA GLY A 176 6.78 -13.82 -0.32
C GLY A 176 7.95 -13.91 -1.30
N ASP A 177 7.69 -13.77 -2.60
CA ASP A 177 8.75 -13.78 -3.62
C ASP A 177 9.74 -12.62 -3.39
N LEU A 178 9.24 -11.42 -3.04
CA LEU A 178 10.07 -10.26 -2.73
C LEU A 178 10.99 -10.50 -1.52
N VAL A 179 10.48 -11.15 -0.48
CA VAL A 179 11.27 -11.44 0.73
C VAL A 179 12.22 -12.61 0.52
N GLU A 180 11.92 -13.54 -0.37
CA GLU A 180 12.81 -14.66 -0.69
C GLU A 180 13.93 -14.23 -1.66
N LYS A 181 13.59 -13.43 -2.67
CA LYS A 181 14.45 -13.06 -3.80
C LYS A 181 14.39 -11.55 -4.09
N PRO A 182 14.81 -10.70 -3.13
CA PRO A 182 14.60 -9.25 -3.21
C PRO A 182 15.24 -8.61 -4.44
N GLU A 183 16.49 -8.96 -4.77
CA GLU A 183 17.16 -8.39 -5.94
C GLU A 183 16.45 -8.75 -7.24
N ALA A 184 16.11 -10.03 -7.43
CA ALA A 184 15.48 -10.49 -8.67
C ALA A 184 14.12 -9.83 -8.90
N ILE A 185 13.31 -9.74 -7.84
CA ILE A 185 11.99 -9.11 -7.90
C ILE A 185 12.11 -7.60 -8.10
N MET A 186 12.97 -6.90 -7.37
CA MET A 186 13.13 -5.45 -7.51
C MET A 186 13.70 -5.05 -8.86
N ARG A 187 14.61 -5.85 -9.42
CA ARG A 187 15.12 -5.65 -10.78
C ARG A 187 13.99 -5.75 -11.81
N MET A 188 13.20 -6.82 -11.76
CA MET A 188 12.06 -7.00 -12.66
C MET A 188 10.97 -5.93 -12.46
N TYR A 189 10.70 -5.54 -11.22
CA TYR A 189 9.77 -4.46 -10.90
C TYR A 189 10.21 -3.13 -11.53
N CYS A 190 11.48 -2.74 -11.34
CA CYS A 190 12.03 -1.53 -11.94
C CYS A 190 11.97 -1.62 -13.47
N GLU A 191 12.59 -2.64 -14.05
CA GLU A 191 12.81 -2.71 -15.50
C GLU A 191 11.53 -2.97 -16.28
N SER A 192 10.72 -3.95 -15.86
CA SER A 192 9.50 -4.36 -16.59
C SER A 192 8.23 -3.75 -16.01
N GLY A 193 8.17 -3.58 -14.68
CA GLY A 193 6.97 -3.07 -14.02
C GLY A 193 6.77 -1.58 -14.24
N ILE A 194 7.81 -0.78 -14.05
CA ILE A 194 7.75 0.69 -14.10
C ILE A 194 8.65 1.33 -15.17
N GLY A 195 9.38 0.52 -15.95
CA GLY A 195 10.26 0.99 -17.02
C GLY A 195 11.39 1.89 -16.52
N ASP A 196 11.96 1.59 -15.36
CA ASP A 196 13.01 2.35 -14.67
C ASP A 196 14.24 1.47 -14.37
N ARG A 197 15.35 2.11 -14.02
CA ARG A 197 16.57 1.42 -13.61
C ARG A 197 16.44 0.86 -12.19
N PHE A 198 17.01 -0.32 -11.99
CA PHE A 198 17.26 -0.87 -10.66
C PHE A 198 18.53 -0.26 -10.05
N GLU A 199 18.53 -0.01 -8.74
CA GLU A 199 19.71 0.41 -7.98
C GLU A 199 19.90 -0.49 -6.76
N ALA A 200 21.13 -0.97 -6.54
CA ALA A 200 21.40 -1.93 -5.47
C ALA A 200 21.04 -1.40 -4.06
N GLN A 201 21.18 -0.09 -3.84
CA GLN A 201 20.80 0.57 -2.58
C GLN A 201 19.32 0.43 -2.22
N MET A 202 18.46 0.09 -3.19
CA MET A 202 17.05 -0.19 -2.92
C MET A 202 16.83 -1.42 -2.01
N LEU A 203 17.84 -2.27 -1.84
CA LEU A 203 17.72 -3.52 -1.09
C LEU A 203 18.19 -3.43 0.37
N GLU A 204 18.93 -2.39 0.71
CA GLU A 204 19.59 -2.23 2.01
C GLU A 204 19.35 -0.85 2.58
N TRP A 205 19.07 -0.77 3.87
CA TRP A 205 18.81 0.50 4.52
C TRP A 205 19.14 0.45 6.02
N LYS A 206 19.27 1.62 6.65
CA LYS A 206 19.55 1.69 8.09
C LYS A 206 18.30 1.47 8.93
N ALA A 207 18.40 0.69 9.99
CA ALA A 207 17.33 0.54 10.98
C ALA A 207 17.22 1.82 11.81
N GLU A 208 16.38 2.76 11.37
CA GLU A 208 16.23 4.10 11.96
C GLU A 208 14.82 4.65 11.78
N ARG A 209 14.46 5.65 12.58
CA ARG A 209 13.14 6.30 12.50
C ARG A 209 12.95 6.92 11.12
N VAL A 210 11.79 6.68 10.52
CA VAL A 210 11.33 7.37 9.31
C VAL A 210 10.18 8.27 9.71
N GLU A 211 10.37 9.57 9.62
CA GLU A 211 9.37 10.57 10.05
C GLU A 211 8.00 10.35 9.39
N ALA A 212 7.98 10.00 8.11
CA ALA A 212 6.74 9.72 7.38
C ALA A 212 5.91 8.57 7.97
N PHE A 213 6.52 7.65 8.72
CA PHE A 213 5.82 6.50 9.32
C PHE A 213 5.18 6.83 10.68
N ASP A 214 5.54 7.97 11.29
CA ASP A 214 5.07 8.37 12.63
C ASP A 214 3.53 8.54 12.67
N LYS A 215 2.93 8.92 11.55
CA LYS A 215 1.48 9.03 11.36
C LYS A 215 0.72 7.78 11.79
N TRP A 216 1.31 6.61 11.59
CA TRP A 216 0.73 5.32 11.94
C TRP A 216 1.64 4.59 12.95
N SER A 217 2.04 5.31 13.99
CA SER A 217 2.89 4.77 15.07
C SER A 217 2.32 3.46 15.63
N GLY A 218 3.20 2.49 15.88
CA GLY A 218 2.82 1.13 16.34
C GLY A 218 2.41 0.16 15.23
N TRP A 219 2.28 0.62 13.98
CA TRP A 219 1.96 -0.25 12.83
C TRP A 219 3.19 -0.60 11.97
N HIS A 220 4.24 0.22 12.00
CA HIS A 220 5.37 0.17 11.05
C HIS A 220 6.72 -0.26 11.63
N ASP A 221 6.79 -0.60 12.92
CA ASP A 221 8.03 -0.94 13.61
C ASP A 221 8.89 -1.98 12.86
N MET A 222 8.24 -2.98 12.27
CA MET A 222 8.91 -4.03 11.51
C MET A 222 9.66 -3.52 10.28
N ALA A 223 9.10 -2.55 9.56
CA ALA A 223 9.78 -1.96 8.41
C ALA A 223 10.83 -0.94 8.88
N GLN A 224 10.48 -0.12 9.88
CA GLN A 224 11.34 0.92 10.44
C GLN A 224 12.68 0.39 10.99
N TYR A 225 12.63 -0.74 11.71
CA TYR A 225 13.81 -1.33 12.35
C TYR A 225 14.42 -2.51 11.59
N SER A 226 14.04 -2.70 10.33
CA SER A 226 14.70 -3.65 9.43
C SER A 226 15.91 -3.02 8.74
N THR A 227 16.76 -3.85 8.13
CA THR A 227 17.85 -3.38 7.24
C THR A 227 17.70 -3.81 5.78
N GLY A 228 16.56 -4.39 5.44
CA GLY A 228 16.25 -4.92 4.12
C GLY A 228 15.03 -5.86 4.15
N PHE A 229 14.57 -6.29 2.98
CA PHE A 229 13.37 -7.13 2.83
C PHE A 229 13.38 -8.43 3.67
N ASN A 230 14.52 -9.10 3.73
CA ASN A 230 14.67 -10.42 4.36
C ASN A 230 14.51 -10.39 5.89
N GLN A 231 14.63 -9.21 6.51
CA GLN A 231 14.52 -9.04 7.95
C GLN A 231 13.12 -8.57 8.40
N CYS A 232 12.29 -8.09 7.47
CA CYS A 232 10.93 -7.61 7.76
C CYS A 232 9.96 -8.70 8.24
N GLN A 233 10.23 -9.98 7.96
CA GLN A 233 9.35 -11.10 8.37
C GLN A 233 9.86 -11.87 9.60
N ARG A 234 11.17 -11.84 9.88
CA ARG A 234 11.80 -12.73 10.87
C ARG A 234 11.33 -12.55 12.31
N ALA A 235 10.77 -11.39 12.69
CA ALA A 235 10.29 -11.19 14.06
C ALA A 235 8.83 -11.65 14.31
N THR A 236 8.09 -12.08 13.27
CA THR A 236 6.68 -12.51 13.43
C THR A 236 6.44 -13.99 13.23
N ASP A 237 7.45 -14.75 12.81
CA ASP A 237 7.41 -16.21 12.74
C ASP A 237 7.80 -16.87 14.07
N ASN A 238 7.84 -16.09 15.17
CA ASN A 238 7.75 -16.68 16.50
C ASN A 238 6.40 -17.40 16.58
N ASN A 239 6.48 -18.72 16.43
CA ASN A 239 5.44 -19.73 16.47
C ASN A 239 4.72 -19.83 17.83
N ASP A 240 4.46 -18.73 18.52
CA ASP A 240 3.40 -18.75 19.50
C ASP A 240 2.11 -18.94 18.69
N GLU A 241 1.54 -20.14 18.74
CA GLU A 241 0.29 -20.51 18.09
C GLU A 241 -0.82 -19.57 18.58
N LEU A 242 -0.92 -18.40 17.94
CA LEU A 242 -2.02 -17.49 18.16
C LEU A 242 -3.26 -18.18 17.62
N ILE A 243 -4.05 -18.74 18.54
CA ILE A 243 -5.35 -19.29 18.22
C ILE A 243 -6.20 -18.11 17.72
N LEU A 244 -6.47 -18.11 16.42
CA LEU A 244 -7.28 -17.07 15.80
C LEU A 244 -8.75 -17.35 16.11
N PRO A 245 -9.51 -16.35 16.58
CA PRO A 245 -10.96 -16.44 16.66
C PRO A 245 -11.59 -16.85 15.32
N ASP A 246 -12.73 -17.54 15.35
CA ASP A 246 -13.40 -18.07 14.16
C ASP A 246 -13.75 -16.98 13.14
N ASP A 247 -14.17 -15.81 13.61
CA ASP A 247 -14.48 -14.64 12.78
C ASP A 247 -13.23 -14.07 12.09
N VAL A 248 -12.04 -14.21 12.68
CA VAL A 248 -10.75 -13.86 12.06
C VAL A 248 -10.32 -14.90 11.03
N GLN A 249 -10.57 -16.19 11.31
CA GLN A 249 -10.34 -17.27 10.34
C GLN A 249 -11.24 -17.12 9.10
N GLU A 250 -12.49 -16.72 9.29
CA GLU A 250 -13.43 -16.46 8.20
C GLU A 250 -12.92 -15.36 7.24
N VAL A 251 -12.19 -14.35 7.75
CA VAL A 251 -11.55 -13.31 6.92
C VAL A 251 -10.48 -13.91 6.01
N ILE A 252 -9.70 -14.89 6.51
CA ILE A 252 -8.72 -15.62 5.68
C ILE A 252 -9.48 -16.33 4.55
N GLU A 253 -10.49 -17.14 4.90
CA GLU A 253 -11.24 -17.94 3.93
C GLU A 253 -11.90 -17.09 2.85
N LYS A 254 -12.56 -15.99 3.23
CA LYS A 254 -13.18 -15.03 2.30
C LYS A 254 -12.17 -14.34 1.40
N SER A 255 -10.96 -14.08 1.88
CA SER A 255 -9.91 -13.38 1.13
C SER A 255 -9.10 -14.31 0.21
N MET A 256 -9.06 -15.61 0.50
CA MET A 256 -8.26 -16.58 -0.27
C MET A 256 -8.65 -16.63 -1.77
N PRO A 257 -9.93 -16.71 -2.18
CA PRO A 257 -10.29 -16.70 -3.59
C PRO A 257 -9.80 -15.45 -4.34
N ILE A 258 -9.83 -14.28 -3.69
CA ILE A 258 -9.35 -13.02 -4.27
C ILE A 258 -7.82 -13.10 -4.46
N TYR A 259 -7.10 -13.55 -3.43
CA TYR A 259 -5.65 -13.76 -3.51
C TYR A 259 -5.27 -14.71 -4.66
N GLU A 260 -5.93 -15.87 -4.75
CA GLU A 260 -5.65 -16.88 -5.79
C GLU A 260 -5.96 -16.36 -7.21
N LYS A 261 -6.93 -15.45 -7.36
CA LYS A 261 -7.17 -14.78 -8.65
C LYS A 261 -6.07 -13.78 -8.98
N LEU A 262 -5.71 -12.90 -8.06
CA LEU A 262 -4.75 -11.82 -8.30
C LEU A 262 -3.31 -12.33 -8.47
N ARG A 263 -2.92 -13.40 -7.75
CA ARG A 263 -1.57 -13.95 -7.82
C ARG A 263 -1.20 -14.46 -9.22
N GLU A 264 -2.16 -14.79 -10.08
CA GLU A 264 -1.90 -15.24 -11.45
C GLU A 264 -1.19 -14.16 -12.29
N PHE A 265 -1.41 -12.89 -11.94
CA PHE A 265 -0.81 -11.70 -12.55
C PHE A 265 0.53 -11.30 -11.93
N LYS A 266 1.03 -12.04 -10.93
CA LYS A 266 2.30 -11.70 -10.29
C LYS A 266 3.45 -11.71 -11.29
N LEU A 267 4.43 -10.85 -11.06
CA LEU A 267 5.73 -10.91 -11.73
C LEU A 267 6.37 -12.29 -11.44
N ARG A 268 6.81 -12.98 -12.49
CA ARG A 268 7.37 -14.35 -12.39
C ARG A 268 8.88 -14.27 -12.58
N VAL A 269 9.61 -14.76 -11.59
CA VAL A 269 11.06 -15.02 -11.66
C VAL A 269 11.30 -16.37 -12.28
#